data_AF-A0A7K2KUF9-F1
#
_entry.id   AF-A0A7K2KUF9-F1
#
_cell.length_a   1.000
_cell.length_b   1.000
_cell.length_c   1.000
_cell.angle_alpha   90.00
_cell.angle_beta   90.00
_cell.angle_gamma   90.00
#
_symmetry.space_group_name_H-M   'P 1'
#
loop_
_entity.id
_entity.type
_entity.pdbx_description
1 polymer ?
#
loop_
_entity_poly.entity_id
_entity_poly.type
_entity_poly.pdbx_seq_one_letter_code
_entity_poly.pdbx_strand_id
1 'polypeptide(L)' 'MSDDRWETTAAGVLRLPSGRLVRGRGLRRPLPPGPEPAFALYLLG' A
#
# COMPACT_ATOMS: atom_id res chain seq x y z
N MET A 1 -2.39 -8.58 18.98
CA MET A 1 -2.70 -7.98 17.66
C MET A 1 -1.45 -7.28 17.20
N SER A 2 -0.68 -7.88 16.30
CA SER A 2 0.48 -7.19 15.73
C SER A 2 -0.04 -6.03 14.87
N ASP A 3 0.43 -4.82 15.14
CA ASP A 3 0.06 -3.60 14.42
C ASP A 3 0.74 -3.64 13.04
N ASP A 4 0.17 -4.40 12.10
CA ASP A 4 0.66 -4.63 10.72
C ASP A 4 0.42 -3.40 9.82
N ARG A 5 0.55 -2.19 10.38
CA ARG A 5 0.33 -0.93 9.68
C ARG A 5 1.59 -0.49 8.96
N TRP A 6 1.43 -0.10 7.70
CA TRP A 6 2.53 0.48 6.93
C TRP A 6 3.06 1.75 7.59
N GLU A 7 4.39 1.89 7.57
CA GLU A 7 5.09 3.11 7.97
C GLU A 7 4.64 4.30 7.09
N THR A 8 4.24 5.41 7.71
CA THR A 8 3.63 6.53 6.98
C THR A 8 4.62 7.26 6.06
N THR A 9 5.91 7.13 6.35
CA THR A 9 7.00 7.75 5.57
C THR A 9 7.58 6.81 4.52
N ALA A 10 7.14 5.56 4.46
CA ALA A 10 7.64 4.60 3.48
C ALA A 10 7.30 5.00 2.05
N ALA A 11 8.22 4.70 1.12
CA ALA A 11 8.06 5.04 -0.28
C ALA A 11 6.76 4.46 -0.88
N GLY A 12 5.99 5.33 -1.54
CA GLY A 12 4.73 5.00 -2.20
C GLY A 12 3.52 4.92 -1.27
N VAL A 13 3.66 5.20 0.03
CA VAL A 13 2.55 5.29 0.99
C VAL A 13 1.94 6.69 0.97
N LEU A 14 0.61 6.75 0.87
CA LEU A 14 -0.19 7.97 0.92
C LEU A 14 -1.26 7.84 2.01
N ARG A 15 -1.44 8.90 2.80
CA ARG A 15 -2.56 9.03 3.73
C ARG A 15 -3.72 9.77 3.07
N LEU A 16 -4.88 9.14 3.02
CA LEU A 16 -6.10 9.75 2.52
C LEU A 16 -6.78 10.62 3.59
N PRO A 17 -7.66 11.57 3.24
CA PRO A 17 -8.40 12.39 4.21
C PRO A 17 -9.20 11.58 5.24
N SER A 18 -9.61 10.35 4.87
CA SER A 18 -10.28 9.39 5.78
C SER A 18 -9.36 8.77 6.84
N GLY A 19 -8.06 9.03 6.80
CA GLY A 19 -7.06 8.42 7.67
C GLY A 19 -6.54 7.05 7.20
N ARG A 20 -7.13 6.47 6.15
CA ARG A 20 -6.64 5.22 5.53
C ARG A 20 -5.27 5.44 4.89
N LEU A 21 -4.42 4.42 4.98
CA LEU A 21 -3.13 4.35 4.29
C LEU A 21 -3.28 3.52 3.01
N VAL A 22 -2.77 4.03 1.90
CA VAL A 22 -2.71 3.33 0.61
C VAL A 22 -1.26 3.31 0.14
N ARG A 23 -0.77 2.15 -0.32
CA ARG A 23 0.55 2.05 -0.96
C ARG A 23 0.39 1.78 -2.44
N GLY A 24 0.76 2.77 -3.26
CA GLY A 24 0.74 2.66 -4.72
C GLY A 24 2.02 2.03 -5.25
N ARG A 25 1.91 1.22 -6.32
CA ARG A 25 3.05 0.79 -7.14
C ARG A 25 2.64 0.65 -8.60
N GLY A 26 3.61 0.77 -9.51
CA GLY A 26 3.40 0.40 -10.91
C GLY A 26 3.25 -1.13 -11.05
N LEU A 27 2.32 -1.57 -11.90
CA LEU A 27 2.04 -3.01 -12.11
C LEU A 27 3.25 -3.80 -12.62
N ARG A 28 4.12 -3.14 -13.41
CA ARG A 28 5.35 -3.74 -13.97
C ARG A 28 6.46 -3.95 -12.93
N ARG A 29 6.32 -3.42 -11.71
CA ARG A 29 7.27 -3.63 -10.61
C ARG A 29 6.86 -4.88 -9.81
N PRO A 30 7.79 -5.62 -9.21
CA PRO A 30 7.43 -6.72 -8.32
C PRO A 30 6.71 -6.21 -7.06
N LEU A 31 6.09 -7.11 -6.32
CA LEU A 31 5.59 -6.81 -4.97
C LEU A 31 6.79 -6.50 -4.04
N PRO A 32 6.71 -5.46 -3.20
CA PRO A 32 7.71 -5.24 -2.16
C PRO A 32 7.66 -6.40 -1.13
N PRO A 33 8.77 -6.68 -0.43
CA PRO A 33 8.78 -7.68 0.63
C PRO A 33 7.82 -7.29 1.75
N GLY A 34 7.19 -8.30 2.38
CA GLY A 34 6.21 -8.14 3.44
C GLY A 34 4.88 -8.85 3.13
N PRO A 35 3.90 -8.75 4.03
CA PRO A 35 2.58 -9.35 3.83
C PRO A 35 1.86 -8.73 2.64
N GLU A 36 1.14 -9.56 1.89
CA GLU A 36 0.28 -9.10 0.81
C GLU A 36 -0.92 -8.30 1.34
N PRO A 37 -1.42 -7.32 0.58
CA PRO A 37 -2.61 -6.60 0.99
C PRO A 37 -3.84 -7.50 0.91
N ALA A 38 -4.74 -7.41 1.90
CA ALA A 38 -6.02 -8.13 1.88
C ALA A 38 -6.93 -7.73 0.71
N PHE A 39 -6.71 -6.55 0.11
CA PHE A 39 -7.42 -6.06 -1.06
C PHE A 39 -6.53 -5.14 -1.90
N ALA A 40 -6.63 -5.21 -3.23
CA ALA A 40 -5.88 -4.37 -4.16
C ALA A 40 -6.81 -3.73 -5.21
N LEU A 41 -6.51 -2.48 -5.59
CA LEU A 41 -7.18 -1.77 -6.67
C LEU A 41 -6.23 -1.62 -7.86
N TYR A 42 -6.64 -2.10 -9.03
CA TYR A 42 -5.89 -2.00 -10.27
C TYR A 42 -6.52 -0.96 -11.20
N LEU A 43 -5.78 0.11 -11.48
CA LEU A 43 -6.18 1.13 -12.45
C LEU A 43 -5.63 0.73 -13.82
N LEU A 44 -6.46 0.07 -14.64
CA LEU A 44 -6.09 -0.57 -15.92
C LEU A 44 -6.43 0.29 -17.14
N GLY A 45 -6.32 1.62 -17.03
CA GLY A 45 -6.67 2.56 -18.10
C GLY A 45 -6.16 2.17 -19.48
#